data_AF-A0A4R6CQ49-F1
#
_entry.id   AF-A0A4R6CQ49-F1
#
_cell.length_a   1.000
_cell.length_b   1.000
_cell.length_c   1.000
_cell.angle_alpha   90.00
_cell.angle_beta   90.00
_cell.angle_gamma   90.00
#
_symmetry.space_group_name_H-M   'P 1'
#
loop_
_entity.id
_entity.type
_entity.pdbx_description
1 polymer ?
#
loop_
_entity_poly.entity_id
_entity_poly.type
_entity_poly.pdbx_seq_one_letter_code
_entity_poly.pdbx_strand_id
1 'polypeptide(L)'
;MQDQQLELFSFDRIVPDHGLMDNSLVHKKFGINKLKNLKILDASPTDKLWDSFRKTAYFIYQNCEWTWSDYLNAATYLFPFLGFEKGSKCPNPLEKEWAKDSKNVDKEEIHKLGLLAGRYSTYNYAIKIILHTYNGRSHYLVLTNDHLKLETSGTIYSYKGKHYDFTYISKGMLLGFSKLVKNLIAEYQKNNHGIEQQTFFRTIEGLLSGKRTTSYMSLEHFVEDTSWINDSAFALAESYAKSTGHPFSGFNDGIKTKDFIKMYLSRNYSEILMQKHENNLVVLTRSKRWHKHTNLQVPLINAMYSSPLQKDFSELCIDDNFELECFHQAEKKIDTWIHLLPQTNKQPVLKFKKLPKKLGVYLVSTNQIVLDPRRKQISNGKYEEGANTFVHEYGHFLDYQYLSTSNTTLSMSSDFSPILQAVSSYVVKSNIKNEQRKLLIPTEVFARSLELYLFNAVSEPSLTTMRKYYEHTEYNVIRKAAMSQVVIYFDKLFPDLKKQLEKVKVGEISA
;
A
#
# COMPACT_ATOMS: atom_id res chain seq x y z
N MET A 1 48.42 -11.59 -37.80
CA MET A 1 47.73 -10.37 -37.36
C MET A 1 46.25 -10.66 -37.44
N GLN A 2 45.69 -11.13 -36.33
CA GLN A 2 44.28 -11.49 -36.18
C GLN A 2 43.78 -10.78 -34.92
N ASP A 3 42.52 -10.34 -35.01
CA ASP A 3 41.82 -9.42 -34.13
C ASP A 3 41.96 -9.75 -32.63
N GLN A 4 42.72 -8.92 -31.92
CA GLN A 4 42.53 -8.67 -30.49
C GLN A 4 41.87 -7.30 -30.35
N GLN A 5 40.56 -7.25 -30.54
CA GLN A 5 39.75 -6.12 -30.11
C GLN A 5 39.62 -6.20 -28.59
N LEU A 6 40.14 -5.18 -27.92
CA LEU A 6 40.08 -4.96 -26.47
C LEU A 6 38.64 -5.12 -25.95
N GLU A 7 38.35 -6.25 -25.29
CA GLU A 7 37.26 -6.39 -24.33
C GLU A 7 37.59 -5.55 -23.08
N LEU A 8 37.42 -4.22 -23.17
CA LEU A 8 37.71 -3.31 -22.06
C LEU A 8 36.52 -3.10 -21.11
N PHE A 9 35.36 -3.72 -21.33
CA PHE A 9 34.19 -3.57 -20.46
C PHE A 9 33.30 -4.83 -20.45
N SER A 10 33.68 -5.88 -19.72
CA SER A 10 32.72 -6.91 -19.29
C SER A 10 31.95 -6.35 -18.08
N PHE A 11 30.81 -5.71 -18.33
CA PHE A 11 29.87 -5.37 -17.26
C PHE A 11 29.10 -6.62 -16.85
N ASP A 12 29.74 -7.49 -16.06
CA ASP A 12 29.04 -8.49 -15.26
C ASP A 12 28.32 -7.78 -14.11
N ARG A 13 27.25 -7.04 -14.43
CA ARG A 13 26.26 -6.69 -13.42
C ARG A 13 25.42 -7.93 -13.16
N ILE A 14 25.71 -8.57 -12.03
CA ILE A 14 24.83 -9.52 -11.36
C ILE A 14 23.42 -8.93 -11.38
N VAL A 15 22.56 -9.45 -12.25
CA VAL A 15 21.13 -9.22 -12.17
C VAL A 15 20.68 -10.01 -10.96
N PRO A 16 20.10 -9.40 -9.91
CA PRO A 16 19.52 -10.18 -8.84
C PRO A 16 18.39 -11.04 -9.44
N ASP A 17 18.63 -12.34 -9.56
CA ASP A 17 17.64 -13.34 -9.95
C ASP A 17 16.69 -13.69 -8.78
N HIS A 18 16.86 -13.02 -7.63
CA HIS A 18 15.97 -13.18 -6.48
C HIS A 18 14.75 -12.28 -6.64
N GLY A 19 13.56 -12.89 -6.57
CA GLY A 19 12.28 -12.25 -6.82
C GLY A 19 12.13 -10.96 -6.02
N LEU A 20 11.91 -9.84 -6.71
CA LEU A 20 11.68 -8.51 -6.13
C LEU A 20 10.57 -8.48 -5.04
N MET A 21 9.71 -9.50 -5.03
CA MET A 21 8.71 -9.70 -3.99
C MET A 21 9.35 -10.06 -2.65
N ASP A 22 10.36 -10.92 -2.59
CA ASP A 22 10.86 -11.51 -1.35
C ASP A 22 11.44 -10.46 -0.39
N ASN A 23 11.93 -9.35 -0.94
CA ASN A 23 12.45 -8.22 -0.18
C ASN A 23 11.46 -7.07 0.02
N SER A 24 10.27 -7.14 -0.57
CA SER A 24 9.24 -6.10 -0.47
C SER A 24 8.64 -6.00 0.93
N LEU A 25 8.18 -4.80 1.32
CA LEU A 25 7.46 -4.58 2.57
C LEU A 25 6.17 -5.43 2.63
N VAL A 26 5.45 -5.53 1.52
CA VAL A 26 4.18 -6.28 1.41
C VAL A 26 4.40 -7.79 1.63
N HIS A 27 5.47 -8.36 1.05
CA HIS A 27 5.85 -9.74 1.30
C HIS A 27 6.31 -9.95 2.73
N LYS A 28 7.20 -9.10 3.26
CA LYS A 28 7.69 -9.20 4.64
C LYS A 28 6.54 -9.14 5.66
N LYS A 29 5.54 -8.30 5.41
CA LYS A 29 4.37 -8.11 6.28
C LYS A 29 3.37 -9.26 6.18
N PHE A 30 2.99 -9.66 4.96
CA PHE A 30 1.86 -10.57 4.76
C PHE A 30 2.23 -11.96 4.22
N GLY A 31 3.45 -12.17 3.74
CA GLY A 31 3.87 -13.38 3.02
C GLY A 31 3.33 -13.43 1.58
N ILE A 32 2.96 -12.28 1.02
CA ILE A 32 2.38 -12.18 -0.32
C ILE A 32 3.47 -12.43 -1.37
N ASN A 33 3.26 -13.46 -2.19
CA ASN A 33 4.23 -13.87 -3.23
C ASN A 33 3.80 -13.40 -4.62
N LYS A 34 2.51 -13.08 -4.79
CA LYS A 34 1.88 -12.75 -6.08
C LYS A 34 0.91 -11.59 -5.86
N LEU A 35 0.68 -10.72 -6.86
CA LEU A 35 -0.28 -9.61 -6.77
C LEU A 35 -1.39 -9.75 -7.81
N LYS A 36 -2.22 -10.79 -7.64
CA LYS A 36 -3.38 -11.09 -8.50
C LYS A 36 -4.66 -10.52 -7.88
N ASN A 37 -5.67 -10.28 -8.72
CA ASN A 37 -7.02 -9.87 -8.32
C ASN A 37 -7.10 -8.59 -7.46
N LEU A 38 -6.28 -7.57 -7.75
CA LEU A 38 -6.34 -6.28 -7.04
C LEU A 38 -7.74 -5.66 -6.94
N LYS A 39 -8.62 -5.91 -7.92
CA LYS A 39 -10.01 -5.44 -7.91
C LYS A 39 -10.80 -5.83 -6.65
N ILE A 40 -10.33 -6.85 -5.90
CA ILE A 40 -10.91 -7.23 -4.61
C ILE A 40 -10.73 -6.12 -3.58
N LEU A 41 -9.61 -5.38 -3.64
CA LEU A 41 -9.27 -4.28 -2.73
C LEU A 41 -9.90 -2.94 -3.14
N ASP A 42 -10.48 -2.84 -4.35
CA ASP A 42 -11.16 -1.62 -4.79
C ASP A 42 -12.33 -1.34 -3.82
N ALA A 43 -12.24 -0.19 -3.13
CA ALA A 43 -13.26 0.24 -2.18
C ALA A 43 -14.50 0.76 -2.94
N SER A 44 -15.67 0.20 -2.63
CA SER A 44 -16.96 0.78 -3.02
C SER A 44 -17.22 2.04 -2.20
N PRO A 45 -17.86 3.09 -2.76
CA PRO A 45 -18.34 4.23 -1.96
C PRO A 45 -19.26 3.83 -0.79
N THR A 46 -19.86 2.64 -0.85
CA THR A 46 -20.74 2.07 0.18
C THR A 46 -20.05 1.06 1.11
N ASP A 47 -18.76 0.76 0.91
CA ASP A 47 -18.05 -0.21 1.74
C ASP A 47 -17.95 0.30 3.18
N LYS A 48 -18.41 -0.51 4.12
CA LYS A 48 -18.17 -0.31 5.55
C LYS A 48 -16.74 -0.75 5.91
N LEU A 49 -16.25 -0.40 7.10
CA LEU A 49 -14.96 -0.92 7.60
C LEU A 49 -14.95 -2.46 7.58
N TRP A 50 -16.06 -3.10 7.95
CA TRP A 50 -16.24 -4.55 7.86
C TRP A 50 -15.96 -5.11 6.44
N ASP A 51 -16.51 -4.47 5.40
CA ASP A 51 -16.32 -4.93 4.01
C ASP A 51 -14.86 -4.79 3.58
N SER A 52 -14.25 -3.65 3.86
CA SER A 52 -12.85 -3.35 3.53
C SER A 52 -11.87 -4.30 4.22
N PHE A 53 -12.11 -4.59 5.50
CA PHE A 53 -11.29 -5.51 6.28
C PHE A 53 -11.34 -6.93 5.70
N ARG A 54 -12.53 -7.41 5.36
CA ARG A 54 -12.75 -8.75 4.79
C ARG A 54 -12.20 -8.91 3.38
N LYS A 55 -12.37 -7.89 2.53
CA LYS A 55 -11.75 -7.83 1.20
C LYS A 55 -10.23 -7.93 1.31
N THR A 56 -9.63 -7.20 2.25
CA THR A 56 -8.19 -7.23 2.51
C THR A 56 -7.72 -8.60 2.97
N ALA A 57 -8.40 -9.21 3.95
CA ALA A 57 -8.09 -10.56 4.41
C ALA A 57 -8.18 -11.60 3.29
N TYR A 58 -9.23 -11.54 2.47
CA TYR A 58 -9.41 -12.45 1.35
C TYR A 58 -8.34 -12.25 0.27
N PHE A 59 -7.95 -11.01 0.00
CA PHE A 59 -6.84 -10.70 -0.91
C PHE A 59 -5.52 -11.31 -0.41
N ILE A 60 -5.20 -11.18 0.88
CA ILE A 60 -4.00 -11.80 1.48
C ILE A 60 -4.05 -13.31 1.26
N TYR A 61 -5.18 -13.96 1.58
CA TYR A 61 -5.36 -15.40 1.37
C TYR A 61 -5.09 -15.84 -0.08
N GLN A 62 -5.64 -15.13 -1.07
CA GLN A 62 -5.47 -15.52 -2.48
C GLN A 62 -4.04 -15.39 -3.01
N ASN A 63 -3.20 -14.63 -2.32
CA ASN A 63 -1.90 -14.18 -2.82
C ASN A 63 -0.70 -14.72 -2.02
N CYS A 64 -0.94 -15.60 -1.05
CA CYS A 64 0.09 -16.36 -0.33
C CYS A 64 -0.05 -17.87 -0.62
N GLU A 65 0.96 -18.63 -0.22
CA GLU A 65 0.94 -20.10 -0.26
C GLU A 65 0.77 -20.63 1.17
N TRP A 66 -0.05 -21.67 1.34
CA TRP A 66 -0.53 -22.11 2.65
C TRP A 66 -0.38 -23.61 2.84
N THR A 67 0.10 -23.99 4.02
CA THR A 67 0.18 -25.37 4.50
C THR A 67 -0.92 -25.65 5.51
N TRP A 68 -1.15 -26.92 5.85
CA TRP A 68 -2.12 -27.26 6.91
C TRP A 68 -1.67 -26.75 8.30
N SER A 69 -0.36 -26.69 8.55
CA SER A 69 0.19 -26.10 9.76
C SER A 69 -0.24 -24.64 9.93
N ASP A 70 -0.31 -23.87 8.83
CA ASP A 70 -0.80 -22.49 8.86
C ASP A 70 -2.26 -22.38 9.32
N TYR A 71 -3.11 -23.35 8.96
CA TYR A 71 -4.51 -23.38 9.43
C TYR A 71 -4.60 -23.62 10.94
N LEU A 72 -3.80 -24.55 11.46
CA LEU A 72 -3.76 -24.84 12.89
C LEU A 72 -3.23 -23.63 13.67
N ASN A 73 -2.12 -23.04 13.22
CA ASN A 73 -1.57 -21.82 13.83
C ASN A 73 -2.56 -20.65 13.78
N ALA A 74 -3.26 -20.47 12.66
CA ALA A 74 -4.30 -19.45 12.52
C ALA A 74 -5.49 -19.68 13.46
N ALA A 75 -5.94 -20.93 13.61
CA ALA A 75 -7.03 -21.29 14.51
C ALA A 75 -6.67 -21.06 15.98
N THR A 76 -5.46 -21.44 16.39
CA THR A 76 -4.93 -21.16 17.73
C THR A 76 -4.87 -19.66 17.98
N TYR A 77 -4.30 -18.90 17.04
CA TYR A 77 -4.13 -17.44 17.19
C TYR A 77 -5.45 -16.68 17.22
N LEU A 78 -6.42 -17.06 16.37
CA LEU A 78 -7.70 -16.34 16.26
C LEU A 78 -8.76 -16.78 17.26
N PHE A 79 -8.55 -17.89 17.98
CA PHE A 79 -9.46 -18.40 19.01
C PHE A 79 -10.15 -17.30 19.85
N PRO A 80 -9.43 -16.32 20.44
CA PRO A 80 -10.05 -15.35 21.33
C PRO A 80 -10.95 -14.34 20.60
N PHE A 81 -10.82 -14.18 19.29
CA PHE A 81 -11.63 -13.27 18.49
C PHE A 81 -12.83 -13.94 17.81
N LEU A 82 -12.99 -15.27 17.98
CA LEU A 82 -14.02 -16.07 17.31
C LEU A 82 -15.25 -16.33 18.19
N GLY A 83 -15.40 -15.56 19.28
CA GLY A 83 -16.58 -15.55 20.15
C GLY A 83 -16.58 -16.60 21.26
N PHE A 84 -15.56 -17.46 21.37
CA PHE A 84 -15.50 -18.54 22.36
C PHE A 84 -15.37 -18.04 23.81
N GLU A 85 -14.69 -16.92 24.01
CA GLU A 85 -14.59 -16.25 25.30
C GLU A 85 -15.04 -14.79 25.17
N LYS A 86 -15.50 -14.19 26.27
CA LYS A 86 -15.81 -12.76 26.31
C LYS A 86 -14.52 -11.98 26.51
N GLY A 87 -13.67 -11.94 25.48
CA GLY A 87 -12.34 -11.31 25.57
C GLY A 87 -12.40 -9.84 25.97
N SER A 88 -13.44 -9.13 25.52
CA SER A 88 -13.76 -7.75 25.91
C SER A 88 -13.99 -7.50 27.40
N LYS A 89 -14.18 -8.54 28.23
CA LYS A 89 -14.29 -8.40 29.70
C LYS A 89 -12.95 -8.63 30.43
N CYS A 90 -11.91 -9.02 29.71
CA CYS A 90 -10.57 -9.17 30.26
C CYS A 90 -9.89 -7.80 30.27
N PRO A 91 -9.24 -7.39 31.39
CA PRO A 91 -8.53 -6.11 31.46
C PRO A 91 -7.44 -5.97 30.38
N ASN A 92 -6.62 -6.99 30.16
CA ASN A 92 -5.52 -6.96 29.16
C ASN A 92 -5.68 -8.10 28.16
N PRO A 93 -6.63 -8.01 27.22
CA PRO A 93 -7.00 -9.15 26.38
C PRO A 93 -5.92 -9.51 25.34
N LEU A 94 -5.03 -8.57 25.01
CA LEU A 94 -3.93 -8.79 24.04
C LEU A 94 -2.70 -9.47 24.66
N GLU A 95 -2.56 -9.44 25.99
CA GLU A 95 -1.44 -10.03 26.73
C GLU A 95 -1.74 -11.46 27.20
N LYS A 96 -3.02 -11.84 27.24
CA LYS A 96 -3.45 -13.16 27.70
C LYS A 96 -3.12 -14.24 26.66
N GLU A 97 -2.56 -15.35 27.12
CA GLU A 97 -2.45 -16.57 26.33
C GLU A 97 -3.77 -17.36 26.36
N TRP A 98 -4.52 -17.32 25.26
CA TRP A 98 -5.87 -17.89 25.22
C TRP A 98 -5.88 -19.38 24.84
N ALA A 99 -5.16 -19.74 23.78
CA ALA A 99 -5.08 -21.11 23.27
C ALA A 99 -3.62 -21.54 23.15
N LYS A 100 -3.34 -22.76 23.63
CA LYS A 100 -2.01 -23.37 23.62
C LYS A 100 -1.66 -23.92 22.25
N ASP A 101 -2.61 -24.62 21.65
CA ASP A 101 -2.40 -25.32 20.39
C ASP A 101 -3.74 -25.64 19.70
N SER A 102 -3.69 -26.19 18.49
CA SER A 102 -4.84 -26.78 17.84
C SER A 102 -4.46 -28.00 17.02
N LYS A 103 -5.41 -28.92 16.84
CA LYS A 103 -5.19 -30.15 16.08
C LYS A 103 -6.32 -30.45 15.12
N ASN A 104 -5.98 -31.16 14.05
CA ASN A 104 -6.97 -31.68 13.12
C ASN A 104 -7.90 -32.67 13.84
N VAL A 105 -9.18 -32.60 13.52
CA VAL A 105 -10.18 -33.59 13.92
C VAL A 105 -10.34 -34.58 12.77
N ASP A 106 -10.26 -35.87 13.07
CA ASP A 106 -10.44 -36.89 12.04
C ASP A 106 -11.91 -36.97 11.58
N LYS A 107 -12.10 -37.59 10.42
CA LYS A 107 -13.43 -37.67 9.79
C LYS A 107 -14.44 -38.43 10.66
N GLU A 108 -14.03 -39.47 11.37
CA GLU A 108 -14.94 -40.26 12.21
C GLU A 108 -15.38 -39.45 13.44
N GLU A 109 -14.46 -38.74 14.08
CA GLU A 109 -14.74 -37.85 15.20
C GLU A 109 -15.69 -36.73 14.77
N ILE A 110 -15.50 -36.12 13.59
CA ILE A 110 -16.43 -35.12 13.03
C ILE A 110 -17.86 -35.70 12.90
N HIS A 111 -18.00 -36.94 12.40
CA HIS A 111 -19.31 -37.59 12.26
C HIS A 111 -19.93 -37.88 13.64
N LYS A 112 -19.15 -38.41 14.58
CA LYS A 112 -19.59 -38.69 15.97
C LYS A 112 -20.04 -37.41 16.69
N LEU A 113 -19.37 -36.29 16.44
CA LEU A 113 -19.71 -34.98 16.98
C LEU A 113 -20.83 -34.29 16.21
N GLY A 114 -21.27 -34.80 15.05
CA GLY A 114 -22.31 -34.16 14.25
C GLY A 114 -21.90 -32.76 13.74
N LEU A 115 -20.60 -32.51 13.57
CA LEU A 115 -20.05 -31.22 13.13
C LEU A 115 -20.15 -31.02 11.60
N LEU A 116 -20.82 -31.93 10.89
CA LEU A 116 -20.88 -31.93 9.44
C LEU A 116 -21.53 -30.65 8.89
N ALA A 117 -20.80 -30.02 7.97
CA ALA A 117 -21.13 -28.72 7.46
C ALA A 117 -22.15 -28.78 6.30
N GLY A 118 -23.43 -29.04 6.57
CA GLY A 118 -24.57 -28.65 5.72
C GLY A 118 -24.63 -29.24 4.29
N ARG A 119 -25.69 -28.88 3.53
CA ARG A 119 -25.97 -29.42 2.18
C ARG A 119 -24.94 -29.02 1.10
N TYR A 120 -24.12 -27.99 1.33
CA TYR A 120 -23.29 -27.34 0.29
C TYR A 120 -21.80 -27.19 0.62
N SER A 121 -21.30 -27.70 1.76
CA SER A 121 -19.86 -27.59 2.01
C SER A 121 -19.10 -28.73 1.32
N THR A 122 -18.08 -28.36 0.56
CA THR A 122 -17.13 -29.27 -0.07
C THR A 122 -16.08 -29.82 0.90
N TYR A 123 -16.20 -29.54 2.21
CA TYR A 123 -15.12 -29.72 3.18
C TYR A 123 -15.64 -30.31 4.52
N ASN A 124 -15.06 -31.44 4.93
CA ASN A 124 -15.28 -32.03 6.26
C ASN A 124 -14.05 -31.82 7.14
N TYR A 125 -13.69 -30.56 7.41
CA TYR A 125 -12.58 -30.24 8.32
C TYR A 125 -13.10 -29.52 9.55
N ALA A 126 -12.73 -30.03 10.72
CA ALA A 126 -12.85 -29.33 11.98
C ALA A 126 -11.47 -29.27 12.64
N ILE A 127 -11.22 -28.18 13.34
CA ILE A 127 -10.01 -27.98 14.12
C ILE A 127 -10.41 -27.94 15.58
N LYS A 128 -9.79 -28.78 16.42
CA LYS A 128 -9.98 -28.76 17.87
C LYS A 128 -8.97 -27.80 18.48
N ILE A 129 -9.45 -26.85 19.28
CA ILE A 129 -8.60 -25.92 20.03
C ILE A 129 -8.23 -26.52 21.38
N ILE A 130 -6.97 -26.40 21.75
CA ILE A 130 -6.40 -26.85 23.02
C ILE A 130 -6.07 -25.58 23.83
N LEU A 131 -6.76 -25.40 24.96
CA LEU A 131 -6.58 -24.23 25.84
C LEU A 131 -5.40 -24.43 26.80
N HIS A 132 -4.84 -23.33 27.30
CA HIS A 132 -3.88 -23.37 28.41
C HIS A 132 -4.54 -23.89 29.69
N THR A 133 -5.76 -23.40 29.96
CA THR A 133 -6.58 -23.82 31.10
C THR A 133 -7.91 -24.36 30.57
N TYR A 134 -8.22 -25.61 30.91
CA TYR A 134 -9.49 -26.22 30.51
C TYR A 134 -10.67 -25.50 31.17
N ASN A 135 -11.64 -25.06 30.37
CA ASN A 135 -12.80 -24.30 30.83
C ASN A 135 -14.08 -25.15 30.93
N GLY A 136 -13.96 -26.49 30.98
CA GLY A 136 -15.09 -27.41 31.10
C GLY A 136 -15.73 -27.81 29.76
N ARG A 137 -15.22 -27.33 28.61
CA ARG A 137 -15.78 -27.59 27.28
C ARG A 137 -14.69 -27.80 26.23
N SER A 138 -14.94 -28.67 25.25
CA SER A 138 -14.09 -28.78 24.06
C SER A 138 -14.51 -27.74 23.02
N HIS A 139 -13.56 -27.09 22.35
CA HIS A 139 -13.82 -26.03 21.37
C HIS A 139 -13.43 -26.48 19.97
N TYR A 140 -14.35 -26.33 19.02
CA TYR A 140 -14.15 -26.76 17.63
C TYR A 140 -14.40 -25.62 16.65
N LEU A 141 -13.50 -25.44 15.70
CA LEU A 141 -13.66 -24.52 14.59
C LEU A 141 -14.00 -25.31 13.32
N VAL A 142 -15.20 -25.10 12.78
CA VAL A 142 -15.70 -25.83 11.61
C VAL A 142 -15.44 -25.01 10.35
N LEU A 143 -14.65 -25.58 9.44
CA LEU A 143 -14.28 -24.93 8.17
C LEU A 143 -15.35 -25.18 7.11
N THR A 144 -15.97 -24.12 6.59
CA THR A 144 -17.07 -24.25 5.61
C THR A 144 -17.08 -23.14 4.56
N ASN A 145 -17.69 -23.42 3.41
CA ASN A 145 -18.00 -22.44 2.36
C ASN A 145 -19.51 -22.10 2.31
N ASP A 146 -20.31 -22.64 3.22
CA ASP A 146 -21.75 -22.37 3.28
C ASP A 146 -22.01 -20.93 3.72
N HIS A 147 -22.50 -20.10 2.80
CA HIS A 147 -22.73 -18.67 3.05
C HIS A 147 -23.69 -18.41 4.22
N LEU A 148 -24.74 -19.22 4.39
CA LEU A 148 -25.71 -19.04 5.48
C LEU A 148 -25.06 -19.31 6.83
N LYS A 149 -24.19 -20.32 6.91
CA LYS A 149 -23.42 -20.59 8.13
C LYS A 149 -22.41 -19.49 8.39
N LEU A 150 -21.74 -19.00 7.36
CA LEU A 150 -20.73 -17.95 7.47
C LEU A 150 -21.33 -16.61 7.92
N GLU A 151 -22.61 -16.33 7.65
CA GLU A 151 -23.32 -15.19 8.22
C GLU A 151 -23.44 -15.24 9.75
N THR A 152 -23.26 -16.42 10.35
CA THR A 152 -23.24 -16.65 11.80
C THR A 152 -21.84 -16.94 12.36
N SER A 153 -20.76 -16.74 11.57
CA SER A 153 -19.38 -16.91 12.05
C SER A 153 -19.14 -16.07 13.29
N GLY A 154 -18.60 -16.63 14.37
CA GLY A 154 -18.45 -15.95 15.67
C GLY A 154 -19.61 -16.19 16.65
N THR A 155 -20.75 -16.74 16.18
CA THR A 155 -21.77 -17.30 17.08
C THR A 155 -21.29 -18.65 17.61
N ILE A 156 -21.38 -18.84 18.92
CA ILE A 156 -21.03 -20.10 19.59
C ILE A 156 -22.25 -20.99 19.70
N TYR A 157 -22.14 -22.19 19.14
CA TYR A 157 -23.13 -23.24 19.24
C TYR A 157 -22.68 -24.26 20.30
N SER A 158 -23.49 -24.42 21.34
CA SER A 158 -23.20 -25.34 22.44
C SER A 158 -24.09 -26.58 22.36
N TYR A 159 -23.49 -27.76 22.21
CA TYR A 159 -24.25 -29.01 22.29
C TYR A 159 -24.31 -29.49 23.75
N LYS A 160 -25.44 -29.28 24.42
CA LYS A 160 -25.60 -29.53 25.87
C LYS A 160 -25.31 -30.98 26.29
N GLY A 161 -25.58 -31.96 25.41
CA GLY A 161 -25.35 -33.38 25.71
C GLY A 161 -23.92 -33.91 25.54
N LYS A 162 -22.98 -33.12 24.99
CA LYS A 162 -21.64 -33.60 24.62
C LYS A 162 -20.48 -32.68 25.04
N HIS A 163 -20.73 -31.69 25.90
CA HIS A 163 -19.72 -30.77 26.47
C HIS A 163 -18.76 -30.14 25.43
N TYR A 164 -19.27 -29.71 24.27
CA TYR A 164 -18.49 -28.97 23.30
C TYR A 164 -19.19 -27.77 22.69
N ASP A 165 -18.36 -26.82 22.28
CA ASP A 165 -18.72 -25.59 21.59
C ASP A 165 -18.10 -25.57 20.20
N PHE A 166 -18.79 -24.93 19.27
CA PHE A 166 -18.25 -24.73 17.94
C PHE A 166 -18.73 -23.44 17.28
N THR A 167 -17.98 -22.98 16.29
CA THR A 167 -18.37 -21.92 15.38
C THR A 167 -17.90 -22.22 13.96
N TYR A 168 -18.32 -21.40 13.00
CA TYR A 168 -18.02 -21.55 11.58
C TYR A 168 -17.04 -20.47 11.11
N ILE A 169 -16.18 -20.83 10.16
CA ILE A 169 -15.36 -19.90 9.39
C ILE A 169 -14.99 -20.53 8.04
N SER A 170 -14.66 -19.73 7.03
CA SER A 170 -14.12 -20.28 5.79
C SER A 170 -12.61 -20.43 5.85
N LYS A 171 -12.05 -21.35 5.06
CA LYS A 171 -10.60 -21.55 4.93
C LYS A 171 -9.87 -20.24 4.61
N GLY A 172 -10.38 -19.51 3.63
CA GLY A 172 -9.76 -18.26 3.18
C GLY A 172 -9.81 -17.17 4.24
N MET A 173 -10.92 -17.07 4.96
CA MET A 173 -11.07 -16.06 6.01
C MET A 173 -10.20 -16.38 7.22
N LEU A 174 -10.08 -17.64 7.63
CA LEU A 174 -9.22 -18.04 8.76
C LEU A 174 -7.77 -17.57 8.56
N LEU A 175 -7.18 -17.90 7.42
CA LEU A 175 -5.79 -17.55 7.11
C LEU A 175 -5.60 -16.05 6.87
N GLY A 176 -6.48 -15.46 6.06
CA GLY A 176 -6.45 -14.03 5.75
C GLY A 176 -6.59 -13.16 6.99
N PHE A 177 -7.55 -13.48 7.86
CA PHE A 177 -7.74 -12.79 9.13
C PHE A 177 -6.55 -12.98 10.06
N SER A 178 -6.00 -14.18 10.18
CA SER A 178 -4.88 -14.41 11.10
C SER A 178 -3.69 -13.52 10.77
N LYS A 179 -3.27 -13.46 9.49
CA LYS A 179 -2.19 -12.56 9.06
C LYS A 179 -2.54 -11.08 9.22
N LEU A 180 -3.76 -10.69 8.84
CA LEU A 180 -4.17 -9.28 8.91
C LEU A 180 -4.24 -8.78 10.35
N VAL A 181 -4.87 -9.56 11.24
CA VAL A 181 -5.01 -9.26 12.67
C VAL A 181 -3.66 -9.25 13.37
N LYS A 182 -2.77 -10.21 13.08
CA LYS A 182 -1.42 -10.23 13.68
C LYS A 182 -0.62 -8.97 13.37
N ASN A 183 -0.63 -8.53 12.12
CA ASN A 183 0.04 -7.29 11.74
C ASN A 183 -0.66 -6.03 12.28
N LEU A 184 -2.00 -6.04 12.34
CA LEU A 184 -2.77 -4.93 12.89
C LEU A 184 -2.51 -4.75 14.40
N ILE A 185 -2.45 -5.83 15.17
CA ILE A 185 -2.11 -5.80 16.60
C ILE A 185 -0.67 -5.31 16.79
N ALA A 186 0.28 -5.80 15.99
CA ALA A 186 1.66 -5.33 16.04
C ALA A 186 1.77 -3.82 15.75
N GLU A 187 0.98 -3.29 14.82
CA GLU A 187 0.92 -1.85 14.55
C GLU A 187 0.29 -1.06 15.71
N TYR A 188 -0.77 -1.60 16.30
CA TYR A 188 -1.42 -1.01 17.47
C TYR A 188 -0.45 -0.90 18.65
N GLN A 189 0.40 -1.90 18.87
CA GLN A 189 1.35 -1.93 19.98
C GLN A 189 2.56 -0.98 19.82
N LYS A 190 2.81 -0.41 18.62
CA LYS A 190 3.97 0.47 18.40
C LYS A 190 3.87 1.82 19.09
N ASN A 191 2.67 2.37 19.21
CA ASN A 191 2.43 3.72 19.71
C ASN A 191 1.20 3.74 20.61
N ASN A 192 1.12 4.73 21.51
CA ASN A 192 -0.13 4.98 22.23
C ASN A 192 -1.11 5.74 21.31
N HIS A 193 -2.15 5.04 20.85
CA HIS A 193 -3.19 5.61 19.99
C HIS A 193 -4.34 6.26 20.76
N GLY A 194 -4.30 6.24 22.10
CA GLY A 194 -5.41 6.70 22.95
C GLY A 194 -6.69 5.88 22.75
N ILE A 195 -6.53 4.60 22.43
CA ILE A 195 -7.59 3.60 22.22
C ILE A 195 -7.43 2.51 23.28
N GLU A 196 -8.46 2.28 24.08
CA GLU A 196 -8.49 1.18 25.06
C GLU A 196 -8.38 -0.20 24.41
N GLN A 197 -7.58 -1.10 25.01
CA GLN A 197 -7.32 -2.44 24.45
C GLN A 197 -8.61 -3.24 24.28
N GLN A 198 -9.58 -3.13 25.21
CA GLN A 198 -10.82 -3.90 25.13
C GLN A 198 -11.71 -3.41 23.97
N THR A 199 -11.72 -2.10 23.70
CA THR A 199 -12.44 -1.51 22.55
C THR A 199 -11.83 -1.97 21.24
N PHE A 200 -10.50 -1.92 21.13
CA PHE A 200 -9.78 -2.43 19.97
C PHE A 200 -10.04 -3.93 19.74
N PHE A 201 -9.95 -4.73 20.80
CA PHE A 201 -10.21 -6.17 20.77
C PHE A 201 -11.64 -6.50 20.32
N ARG A 202 -12.64 -5.84 20.92
CA ARG A 202 -14.07 -6.01 20.56
C ARG A 202 -14.35 -5.61 19.11
N THR A 203 -13.64 -4.60 18.60
CA THR A 203 -13.74 -4.20 17.20
C THR A 203 -13.22 -5.31 16.29
N ILE A 204 -12.08 -5.93 16.61
CA ILE A 204 -11.55 -7.10 15.87
C ILE A 204 -12.54 -8.26 15.89
N GLU A 205 -13.11 -8.60 17.06
CA GLU A 205 -14.19 -9.62 17.16
C GLU A 205 -15.33 -9.33 16.18
N GLY A 206 -15.82 -8.08 16.14
CA GLY A 206 -16.89 -7.68 15.23
C GLY A 206 -16.50 -7.78 13.75
N LEU A 207 -15.26 -7.44 13.38
CA LEU A 207 -14.75 -7.52 12.01
C LEU A 207 -14.65 -8.98 11.52
N LEU A 208 -14.28 -9.90 12.42
CA LEU A 208 -14.18 -11.33 12.14
C LEU A 208 -15.55 -12.01 12.12
N SER A 209 -16.55 -11.43 12.78
CA SER A 209 -17.88 -12.03 12.92
C SER A 209 -18.77 -11.82 11.70
N GLY A 210 -19.72 -12.73 11.50
CA GLY A 210 -20.74 -12.66 10.45
C GLY A 210 -21.86 -11.68 10.78
N LYS A 211 -22.62 -11.25 9.76
CA LYS A 211 -23.62 -10.18 9.89
C LYS A 211 -24.79 -10.50 10.84
N ARG A 212 -25.06 -11.77 11.13
CA ARG A 212 -26.13 -12.21 12.04
C ARG A 212 -25.66 -12.39 13.50
N THR A 213 -24.49 -11.87 13.84
CA THR A 213 -23.92 -12.00 15.20
C THR A 213 -24.10 -10.73 16.02
N THR A 214 -24.17 -10.88 17.34
CA THR A 214 -24.18 -9.75 18.28
C THR A 214 -22.89 -8.94 18.23
N SER A 215 -21.75 -9.58 17.98
CA SER A 215 -20.46 -8.91 17.80
C SER A 215 -20.45 -8.00 16.57
N TYR A 216 -21.02 -8.44 15.45
CA TYR A 216 -21.18 -7.58 14.28
C TYR A 216 -22.16 -6.44 14.52
N MET A 217 -23.33 -6.70 15.11
CA MET A 217 -24.30 -5.65 15.44
C MET A 217 -23.68 -4.60 16.36
N SER A 218 -22.84 -5.04 17.30
CA SER A 218 -22.05 -4.14 18.14
C SER A 218 -21.05 -3.31 17.35
N LEU A 219 -20.31 -3.90 16.40
CA LEU A 219 -19.42 -3.14 15.51
C LEU A 219 -20.23 -2.09 14.73
N GLU A 220 -21.36 -2.49 14.17
CA GLU A 220 -22.20 -1.60 13.38
C GLU A 220 -22.66 -0.39 14.19
N HIS A 221 -23.13 -0.62 15.42
CA HIS A 221 -23.66 0.42 16.29
C HIS A 221 -22.59 1.31 16.96
N PHE A 222 -21.47 0.74 17.40
CA PHE A 222 -20.48 1.49 18.19
C PHE A 222 -19.29 2.02 17.37
N VAL A 223 -19.11 1.54 16.15
CA VAL A 223 -17.94 1.84 15.33
C VAL A 223 -18.38 2.37 13.95
N GLU A 224 -19.27 1.67 13.25
CA GLU A 224 -19.62 2.05 11.87
C GLU A 224 -20.58 3.25 11.79
N ASP A 225 -21.61 3.28 12.63
CA ASP A 225 -22.64 4.31 12.63
C ASP A 225 -22.82 4.86 14.06
N THR A 226 -22.21 6.01 14.33
CA THR A 226 -22.34 6.73 15.60
C THR A 226 -23.40 7.84 15.55
N SER A 227 -24.17 7.94 14.46
CA SER A 227 -25.16 9.02 14.27
C SER A 227 -26.34 8.95 15.24
N TRP A 228 -26.53 7.81 15.91
CA TRP A 228 -27.56 7.61 16.92
C TRP A 228 -27.31 8.40 18.21
N ILE A 229 -26.11 8.91 18.44
CA ILE A 229 -25.81 9.81 19.57
C ILE A 229 -25.55 11.23 19.05
N ASN A 230 -26.37 12.18 19.47
CA ASN A 230 -26.09 13.60 19.22
C ASN A 230 -25.37 14.22 20.44
N ASP A 231 -24.80 15.40 20.27
CA ASP A 231 -24.03 16.09 21.31
C ASP A 231 -24.85 16.25 22.62
N SER A 232 -26.16 16.47 22.50
CA SER A 232 -27.06 16.59 23.66
C SER A 232 -27.24 15.27 24.40
N ALA A 233 -27.42 14.16 23.69
CA ALA A 233 -27.53 12.81 24.25
C ALA A 233 -26.20 12.37 24.87
N PHE A 234 -25.08 12.72 24.25
CA PHE A 234 -23.74 12.49 24.80
C PHE A 234 -23.55 13.26 26.11
N ALA A 235 -23.85 14.56 26.14
CA ALA A 235 -23.73 15.39 27.34
C ALA A 235 -24.62 14.88 28.48
N LEU A 236 -25.83 14.39 28.16
CA LEU A 236 -26.72 13.78 29.14
C LEU A 236 -26.15 12.47 29.69
N ALA A 237 -25.63 11.60 28.82
CA ALA A 237 -25.01 10.34 29.22
C ALA A 237 -23.75 10.57 30.08
N GLU A 238 -22.94 11.57 29.73
CA GLU A 238 -21.77 11.97 30.51
C GLU A 238 -22.17 12.49 31.90
N SER A 239 -23.18 13.35 31.97
CA SER A 239 -23.71 13.88 33.24
C SER A 239 -24.25 12.76 34.13
N TYR A 240 -25.00 11.81 33.55
CA TYR A 240 -25.54 10.67 34.27
C TYR A 240 -24.45 9.70 34.78
N ALA A 241 -23.43 9.43 33.96
CA ALA A 241 -22.29 8.62 34.39
C ALA A 241 -21.53 9.29 35.54
N LYS A 242 -21.28 10.60 35.45
CA LYS A 242 -20.66 11.38 36.54
C LYS A 242 -21.49 11.33 37.82
N SER A 243 -22.82 11.48 37.73
CA SER A 243 -23.70 11.47 38.91
C SER A 243 -23.83 10.09 39.57
N THR A 244 -23.57 9.01 38.83
CA THR A 244 -23.60 7.62 39.33
C THR A 244 -22.23 7.08 39.72
N GLY A 245 -21.17 7.89 39.62
CA GLY A 245 -19.80 7.48 39.95
C GLY A 245 -19.20 6.48 38.95
N HIS A 246 -19.80 6.36 37.76
CA HIS A 246 -19.28 5.52 36.69
C HIS A 246 -18.34 6.32 35.77
N PRO A 247 -17.16 5.79 35.41
CA PRO A 247 -16.28 6.46 34.48
C PRO A 247 -16.94 6.55 33.10
N PHE A 248 -17.05 7.77 32.56
CA PHE A 248 -17.49 8.00 31.19
C PHE A 248 -16.30 8.05 30.23
N SER A 249 -15.58 6.94 30.14
CA SER A 249 -14.41 6.76 29.27
C SER A 249 -14.75 5.85 28.08
N GLY A 250 -14.14 6.09 26.93
CA GLY A 250 -14.18 5.16 25.80
C GLY A 250 -15.29 5.37 24.77
N PHE A 251 -16.15 6.38 24.92
CA PHE A 251 -17.19 6.64 23.91
C PHE A 251 -16.61 6.98 22.53
N ASN A 252 -15.60 7.86 22.50
CA ASN A 252 -14.88 8.18 21.27
C ASN A 252 -13.91 7.08 20.82
N ASP A 253 -13.67 6.05 21.64
CA ASP A 253 -12.68 5.03 21.29
C ASP A 253 -13.15 4.15 20.14
N GLY A 254 -14.46 3.96 19.95
CA GLY A 254 -15.00 3.30 18.76
C GLY A 254 -14.62 4.04 17.47
N ILE A 255 -14.77 5.36 17.46
CA ILE A 255 -14.41 6.24 16.33
C ILE A 255 -12.89 6.23 16.11
N LYS A 256 -12.11 6.45 17.17
CA LYS A 256 -10.64 6.39 17.07
C LYS A 256 -10.17 5.03 16.55
N THR A 257 -10.78 3.94 17.02
CA THR A 257 -10.48 2.58 16.56
C THR A 257 -10.82 2.41 15.08
N LYS A 258 -11.98 2.90 14.65
CA LYS A 258 -12.34 2.89 13.23
C LYS A 258 -11.33 3.62 12.38
N ASP A 259 -10.96 4.84 12.78
CA ASP A 259 -10.04 5.68 12.02
C ASP A 259 -8.64 5.05 11.97
N PHE A 260 -8.18 4.49 13.09
CA PHE A 260 -6.94 3.73 13.16
C PHE A 260 -6.94 2.54 12.19
N ILE A 261 -7.96 1.67 12.24
CA ILE A 261 -8.03 0.49 11.36
C ILE A 261 -8.21 0.90 9.90
N LYS A 262 -9.04 1.91 9.60
CA LYS A 262 -9.21 2.45 8.24
C LYS A 262 -7.89 2.99 7.69
N MET A 263 -7.17 3.77 8.48
CA MET A 263 -5.86 4.30 8.10
C MET A 263 -4.87 3.17 7.83
N TYR A 264 -4.84 2.15 8.69
CA TYR A 264 -4.02 0.96 8.51
C TYR A 264 -4.36 0.21 7.21
N LEU A 265 -5.65 -0.03 6.93
CA LEU A 265 -6.08 -0.71 5.70
C LEU A 265 -5.75 0.10 4.45
N SER A 266 -6.02 1.41 4.46
CA SER A 266 -5.69 2.32 3.35
C SER A 266 -4.19 2.33 3.07
N ARG A 267 -3.37 2.40 4.12
CA ARG A 267 -1.91 2.33 4.01
C ARG A 267 -1.46 1.01 3.37
N ASN A 268 -2.00 -0.12 3.80
CA ASN A 268 -1.68 -1.42 3.19
C ASN A 268 -2.07 -1.47 1.71
N TYR A 269 -3.22 -0.92 1.36
CA TYR A 269 -3.67 -0.85 -0.03
C TYR A 269 -2.71 -0.03 -0.88
N SER A 270 -2.29 1.13 -0.38
CA SER A 270 -1.28 1.99 -1.00
C SER A 270 0.06 1.27 -1.19
N GLU A 271 0.57 0.58 -0.17
CA GLU A 271 1.80 -0.24 -0.25
C GLU A 271 1.68 -1.34 -1.32
N ILE A 272 0.53 -2.01 -1.40
CA ILE A 272 0.25 -3.04 -2.42
C ILE A 272 0.24 -2.44 -3.84
N LEU A 273 -0.37 -1.26 -4.02
CA LEU A 273 -0.41 -0.56 -5.30
C LEU A 273 0.98 -0.13 -5.76
N MET A 274 1.78 0.45 -4.87
CA MET A 274 3.18 0.81 -5.12
C MET A 274 3.99 -0.42 -5.54
N GLN A 275 3.92 -1.50 -4.76
CA GLN A 275 4.65 -2.72 -5.08
C GLN A 275 4.23 -3.31 -6.43
N LYS A 276 2.94 -3.30 -6.77
CA LYS A 276 2.50 -3.74 -8.10
C LYS A 276 3.05 -2.85 -9.20
N HIS A 277 3.02 -1.54 -8.98
CA HIS A 277 3.55 -0.57 -9.93
C HIS A 277 5.01 -0.87 -10.24
N GLU A 278 5.85 -0.97 -9.21
CA GLU A 278 7.28 -1.27 -9.33
C GLU A 278 7.54 -2.60 -10.04
N ASN A 279 6.82 -3.66 -9.68
CA ASN A 279 6.96 -4.95 -10.35
C ASN A 279 6.68 -4.84 -11.85
N ASN A 280 5.68 -4.06 -12.26
CA ASN A 280 5.39 -3.84 -13.68
C ASN A 280 6.52 -3.06 -14.38
N LEU A 281 7.20 -2.16 -13.69
CA LEU A 281 8.37 -1.45 -14.23
C LEU A 281 9.55 -2.40 -14.40
N VAL A 282 9.84 -3.24 -13.40
CA VAL A 282 10.99 -4.14 -13.46
C VAL A 282 10.80 -5.26 -14.48
N VAL A 283 9.56 -5.62 -14.86
CA VAL A 283 9.33 -6.55 -15.99
C VAL A 283 9.99 -6.05 -17.28
N LEU A 284 10.15 -4.72 -17.47
CA LEU A 284 10.88 -4.16 -18.61
C LEU A 284 12.34 -4.64 -18.66
N THR A 285 12.97 -4.80 -17.50
CA THR A 285 14.38 -5.17 -17.40
C THR A 285 14.64 -6.62 -17.76
N ARG A 286 13.62 -7.48 -17.71
CA ARG A 286 13.71 -8.92 -18.03
C ARG A 286 13.65 -9.22 -19.53
N SER A 287 13.37 -8.21 -20.36
CA SER A 287 13.24 -8.43 -21.79
C SER A 287 14.61 -8.64 -22.45
N LYS A 288 14.71 -9.54 -23.44
CA LYS A 288 15.94 -9.72 -24.25
C LYS A 288 16.45 -8.40 -24.83
N ARG A 289 15.53 -7.49 -25.18
CA ARG A 289 15.84 -6.15 -25.68
C ARG A 289 16.52 -5.27 -24.63
N TRP A 290 16.18 -5.42 -23.35
CA TRP A 290 16.81 -4.66 -22.29
C TRP A 290 18.31 -5.00 -22.17
N HIS A 291 18.64 -6.29 -22.26
CA HIS A 291 20.03 -6.77 -22.18
C HIS A 291 20.81 -6.65 -23.49
N LYS A 292 20.16 -6.24 -24.59
CA LYS A 292 20.85 -5.99 -25.85
C LYS A 292 21.57 -4.65 -25.74
N HIS A 293 22.89 -4.68 -25.86
CA HIS A 293 23.73 -3.50 -26.04
C HIS A 293 23.96 -3.27 -27.54
N THR A 294 24.00 -2.02 -27.97
CA THR A 294 24.43 -1.67 -29.32
C THR A 294 25.82 -1.06 -29.30
N ASN A 295 26.62 -1.31 -30.34
CA ASN A 295 27.87 -0.60 -30.53
C ASN A 295 27.58 0.90 -30.68
N LEU A 296 28.05 1.69 -29.72
CA LEU A 296 27.86 3.14 -29.69
C LEU A 296 28.79 3.80 -30.71
N GLN A 297 28.31 4.85 -31.36
CA GLN A 297 29.16 5.67 -32.22
C GLN A 297 30.14 6.50 -31.37
N VAL A 298 31.39 6.63 -31.83
CA VAL A 298 32.45 7.39 -31.15
C VAL A 298 32.02 8.81 -30.74
N PRO A 299 31.30 9.60 -31.58
CA PRO A 299 30.82 10.91 -31.17
C PRO A 299 29.91 10.87 -29.94
N LEU A 300 29.06 9.85 -29.80
CA LEU A 300 28.13 9.70 -28.68
C LEU A 300 28.87 9.30 -27.39
N ILE A 301 29.89 8.44 -27.51
CA ILE A 301 30.78 8.08 -26.41
C ILE A 301 31.51 9.33 -25.90
N ASN A 302 32.10 10.11 -26.81
CA ASN A 302 32.82 11.33 -26.46
C ASN A 302 31.89 12.34 -25.77
N ALA A 303 30.67 12.54 -26.31
CA ALA A 303 29.68 13.43 -25.72
C ALA A 303 29.28 13.00 -24.30
N MET A 304 29.11 11.70 -24.05
CA MET A 304 28.83 11.17 -22.71
C MET A 304 29.96 11.45 -21.72
N TYR A 305 31.22 11.26 -22.14
CA TYR A 305 32.39 11.50 -21.28
C TYR A 305 32.67 12.99 -21.03
N SER A 306 32.29 13.87 -21.95
CA SER A 306 32.40 15.33 -21.79
C SER A 306 31.18 15.96 -21.12
N SER A 307 30.15 15.19 -20.81
CA SER A 307 28.86 15.70 -20.33
C SER A 307 28.98 16.39 -18.97
N PRO A 308 28.40 17.60 -18.78
CA PRO A 308 28.34 18.23 -17.46
C PRO A 308 27.54 17.42 -16.45
N LEU A 309 26.62 16.55 -16.91
CA LEU A 309 25.77 15.73 -16.04
C LEU A 309 26.57 14.71 -15.21
N GLN A 310 27.81 14.39 -15.58
CA GLN A 310 28.62 13.43 -14.82
C GLN A 310 28.84 13.83 -13.36
N LYS A 311 28.75 15.12 -13.02
CA LYS A 311 28.92 15.61 -11.65
C LYS A 311 27.66 15.45 -10.78
N ASP A 312 26.49 15.34 -11.40
CA ASP A 312 25.19 15.36 -10.71
C ASP A 312 24.57 13.96 -10.53
N PHE A 313 25.12 12.96 -11.22
CA PHE A 313 24.69 11.57 -11.15
C PHE A 313 25.83 10.66 -10.72
N SER A 314 25.50 9.56 -10.04
CA SER A 314 26.49 8.56 -9.62
C SER A 314 27.19 7.89 -10.82
N GLU A 315 26.48 7.81 -11.95
CA GLU A 315 26.98 7.30 -13.22
C GLU A 315 26.07 7.82 -14.34
N LEU A 316 26.67 8.11 -15.49
CA LEU A 316 25.98 8.45 -16.73
C LEU A 316 26.21 7.34 -17.76
N CYS A 317 25.14 6.68 -18.20
CA CYS A 317 25.22 5.56 -19.16
C CYS A 317 24.43 5.83 -20.44
N ILE A 318 24.96 5.41 -21.58
CA ILE A 318 24.23 5.30 -22.84
C ILE A 318 24.27 3.83 -23.28
N ASP A 319 23.11 3.19 -23.36
CA ASP A 319 23.02 1.74 -23.64
C ASP A 319 22.75 1.43 -25.12
N ASP A 320 22.10 2.36 -25.81
CA ASP A 320 21.66 2.23 -27.18
C ASP A 320 22.25 3.37 -28.02
N ASN A 321 22.48 3.12 -29.31
CA ASN A 321 22.92 4.16 -30.22
C ASN A 321 21.75 5.08 -30.58
N PHE A 322 21.96 6.39 -30.52
CA PHE A 322 20.97 7.43 -30.85
C PHE A 322 21.60 8.47 -31.77
N GLU A 323 20.77 9.33 -32.35
CA GLU A 323 21.26 10.55 -32.98
C GLU A 323 21.89 11.45 -31.92
N LEU A 324 23.10 11.96 -32.20
CA LEU A 324 23.86 12.80 -31.26
C LEU A 324 23.07 14.04 -30.81
N GLU A 325 22.30 14.63 -31.73
CA GLU A 325 21.46 15.79 -31.43
C GLU A 325 20.39 15.48 -30.37
N CYS A 326 19.77 14.29 -30.42
CA CYS A 326 18.80 13.87 -29.41
C CYS A 326 19.42 13.79 -28.01
N PHE A 327 20.68 13.34 -27.92
CA PHE A 327 21.41 13.30 -26.64
C PHE A 327 21.65 14.72 -26.11
N HIS A 328 22.21 15.62 -26.91
CA HIS A 328 22.49 16.99 -26.46
C HIS A 328 21.23 17.79 -26.09
N GLN A 329 20.13 17.58 -26.82
CA GLN A 329 18.84 18.19 -26.46
C GLN A 329 18.34 17.68 -25.10
N ALA A 330 18.46 16.37 -24.84
CA ALA A 330 18.09 15.79 -23.56
C ALA A 330 19.01 16.26 -22.43
N GLU A 331 20.33 16.27 -22.66
CA GLU A 331 21.36 16.74 -21.74
C GLU A 331 21.09 18.16 -21.28
N LYS A 332 20.87 19.10 -22.21
CA LYS A 332 20.58 20.49 -21.90
C LYS A 332 19.34 20.66 -21.01
N LYS A 333 18.28 19.90 -21.31
CA LYS A 333 17.03 19.94 -20.53
C LYS A 333 17.23 19.41 -19.11
N ILE A 334 17.98 18.32 -18.97
CA ILE A 334 18.27 17.71 -17.67
C ILE A 334 19.16 18.63 -16.84
N ASP A 335 20.21 19.21 -17.44
CA ASP A 335 21.15 20.15 -16.81
C ASP A 335 20.42 21.38 -16.24
N THR A 336 19.41 21.87 -16.96
CA THR A 336 18.56 22.98 -16.50
C THR A 336 17.77 22.61 -15.25
N TRP A 337 17.17 21.42 -15.22
CA TRP A 337 16.36 20.98 -14.09
C TRP A 337 17.18 20.55 -12.88
N ILE A 338 18.28 19.81 -13.08
CA ILE A 338 19.04 19.21 -11.98
C ILE A 338 19.65 20.27 -11.06
N HIS A 339 20.03 21.42 -11.59
CA HIS A 339 20.53 22.55 -10.80
C HIS A 339 19.47 23.26 -9.96
N LEU A 340 18.19 23.08 -10.29
CA LEU A 340 17.07 23.59 -9.51
C LEU A 340 16.55 22.55 -8.52
N LEU A 341 16.62 21.26 -8.85
CA LEU A 341 16.01 20.18 -8.06
C LEU A 341 16.73 19.95 -6.72
N PRO A 342 16.01 19.50 -5.67
CA PRO A 342 16.61 19.13 -4.40
C PRO A 342 17.69 18.06 -4.59
N GLN A 343 18.87 18.32 -4.02
CA GLN A 343 19.98 17.39 -4.01
C GLN A 343 19.89 16.46 -2.79
N THR A 344 20.39 15.24 -2.91
CA THR A 344 20.43 14.28 -1.80
C THR A 344 21.81 13.67 -1.65
N ASN A 345 22.09 13.04 -0.51
CA ASN A 345 23.39 12.39 -0.27
C ASN A 345 23.66 11.19 -1.19
N LYS A 346 22.61 10.61 -1.77
CA LYS A 346 22.70 9.58 -2.80
C LYS A 346 22.40 10.23 -4.14
N GLN A 347 23.08 9.77 -5.19
CA GLN A 347 22.76 10.18 -6.55
C GLN A 347 22.23 8.97 -7.33
N PRO A 348 21.24 9.13 -8.22
CA PRO A 348 20.81 8.05 -9.09
C PRO A 348 21.83 7.83 -10.20
N VAL A 349 21.73 6.69 -10.88
CA VAL A 349 22.37 6.50 -12.19
C VAL A 349 21.43 7.08 -13.25
N LEU A 350 21.94 7.94 -14.13
CA LEU A 350 21.20 8.43 -15.29
C LEU A 350 21.55 7.56 -16.50
N LYS A 351 20.53 6.96 -17.12
CA LYS A 351 20.73 6.00 -18.20
C LYS A 351 19.86 6.33 -19.41
N PHE A 352 20.48 6.47 -20.57
CA PHE A 352 19.77 6.64 -21.84
C PHE A 352 19.57 5.30 -22.56
N LYS A 353 18.32 4.91 -22.79
CA LYS A 353 17.96 3.62 -23.40
C LYS A 353 16.68 3.70 -24.25
N LYS A 354 16.62 2.96 -25.34
CA LYS A 354 15.43 2.83 -26.20
C LYS A 354 14.34 2.03 -25.49
N LEU A 355 13.40 2.74 -24.89
CA LEU A 355 12.22 2.15 -24.26
C LEU A 355 11.14 1.82 -25.32
N PRO A 356 10.36 0.74 -25.17
CA PRO A 356 9.36 0.36 -26.17
C PRO A 356 8.12 1.26 -26.13
N LYS A 357 7.51 1.43 -24.96
CA LYS A 357 6.22 2.15 -24.77
C LYS A 357 6.31 3.37 -23.85
N LYS A 358 7.39 3.49 -23.07
CA LYS A 358 7.60 4.56 -22.10
C LYS A 358 8.62 5.57 -22.63
N LEU A 359 8.62 6.76 -22.02
CA LEU A 359 9.56 7.84 -22.29
C LEU A 359 10.60 7.98 -21.17
N GLY A 360 10.18 7.71 -19.93
CA GLY A 360 11.04 7.58 -18.76
C GLY A 360 10.57 6.44 -17.85
N VAL A 361 11.49 5.97 -17.00
CA VAL A 361 11.19 5.10 -15.87
C VAL A 361 12.25 5.21 -14.79
N TYR A 362 11.83 5.33 -13.53
CA TYR A 362 12.67 5.14 -12.36
C TYR A 362 12.60 3.69 -11.86
N LEU A 363 13.77 3.07 -11.66
CA LEU A 363 13.92 1.70 -11.16
C LEU A 363 14.49 1.73 -9.74
N VAL A 364 13.60 1.55 -8.76
CA VAL A 364 13.93 1.58 -7.32
C VAL A 364 15.02 0.57 -6.96
N SER A 365 14.93 -0.66 -7.48
CA SER A 365 15.84 -1.77 -7.13
C SER A 365 17.31 -1.52 -7.49
N THR A 366 17.55 -0.67 -8.49
CA THR A 366 18.89 -0.35 -9.00
C THR A 366 19.23 1.13 -8.89
N ASN A 367 18.34 1.95 -8.30
CA ASN A 367 18.46 3.40 -8.20
C ASN A 367 18.81 4.08 -9.55
N GLN A 368 18.04 3.75 -10.60
CA GLN A 368 18.31 4.23 -11.97
C GLN A 368 17.15 5.06 -12.51
N ILE A 369 17.45 6.23 -13.07
CA ILE A 369 16.55 6.99 -13.93
C ILE A 369 16.88 6.62 -15.36
N VAL A 370 15.94 6.01 -16.07
CA VAL A 370 16.12 5.56 -17.45
C VAL A 370 15.24 6.35 -18.39
N LEU A 371 15.85 7.09 -19.32
CA LEU A 371 15.16 7.95 -20.27
C LEU A 371 15.37 7.49 -21.71
N ASP A 372 14.35 7.62 -22.54
CA ASP A 372 14.48 7.48 -23.98
C ASP A 372 14.63 8.87 -24.61
N PRO A 373 15.83 9.25 -25.10
CA PRO A 373 16.07 10.60 -25.60
C PRO A 373 15.34 10.88 -26.93
N ARG A 374 14.77 9.85 -27.57
CA ARG A 374 14.05 10.02 -28.85
C ARG A 374 12.69 10.65 -28.63
N ARG A 375 12.30 11.49 -29.58
CA ARG A 375 10.93 11.95 -29.72
C ARG A 375 10.02 10.79 -30.14
N LYS A 376 8.95 10.55 -29.38
CA LYS A 376 7.96 9.51 -29.69
C LYS A 376 6.57 10.08 -29.82
N GLN A 377 5.81 9.49 -30.72
CA GLN A 377 4.38 9.73 -30.79
C GLN A 377 3.70 9.06 -29.60
N ILE A 378 2.92 9.83 -28.84
CA ILE A 378 2.04 9.36 -27.77
C ILE A 378 0.59 9.32 -28.26
N SER A 379 -0.32 8.84 -27.41
CA SER A 379 -1.77 8.84 -27.63
C SER A 379 -2.24 10.20 -28.16
N ASN A 380 -3.12 10.20 -29.16
CA ASN A 380 -3.68 11.41 -29.81
C ASN A 380 -2.75 12.14 -30.78
N GLY A 381 -1.71 11.46 -31.30
CA GLY A 381 -0.87 11.99 -32.39
C GLY A 381 0.13 13.07 -31.98
N LYS A 382 0.21 13.38 -30.68
CA LYS A 382 1.21 14.30 -30.10
C LYS A 382 2.56 13.61 -30.02
N TYR A 383 3.64 14.40 -30.06
CA TYR A 383 5.00 13.91 -29.92
C TYR A 383 5.64 14.44 -28.66
N GLU A 384 6.18 13.55 -27.83
CA GLU A 384 6.87 13.86 -26.59
C GLU A 384 8.31 13.36 -26.61
N GLU A 385 9.17 14.04 -25.86
CA GLU A 385 10.59 13.70 -25.69
C GLU A 385 10.82 13.15 -24.29
N GLY A 386 11.66 12.11 -24.15
CA GLY A 386 11.85 11.47 -22.84
C GLY A 386 12.48 12.37 -21.79
N ALA A 387 13.28 13.35 -22.19
CA ALA A 387 13.82 14.36 -21.28
C ALA A 387 12.73 15.15 -20.54
N ASN A 388 11.54 15.30 -21.12
CA ASN A 388 10.41 15.97 -20.46
C ASN A 388 9.89 15.19 -19.24
N THR A 389 10.13 13.88 -19.18
CA THR A 389 9.75 13.03 -18.03
C THR A 389 10.78 13.05 -16.91
N PHE A 390 11.92 13.73 -17.08
CA PHE A 390 13.01 13.71 -16.11
C PHE A 390 12.57 14.14 -14.70
N VAL A 391 11.84 15.25 -14.58
CA VAL A 391 11.36 15.75 -13.27
C VAL A 391 10.43 14.74 -12.60
N HIS A 392 9.57 14.07 -13.37
CA HIS A 392 8.70 13.00 -12.87
C HIS A 392 9.50 11.84 -12.30
N GLU A 393 10.46 11.31 -13.07
CA GLU A 393 11.29 10.18 -12.63
C GLU A 393 12.24 10.58 -11.48
N TYR A 394 12.71 11.83 -11.46
CA TYR A 394 13.47 12.37 -10.35
C TYR A 394 12.61 12.54 -9.09
N GLY A 395 11.33 12.88 -9.24
CA GLY A 395 10.35 12.87 -8.15
C GLY A 395 10.19 11.48 -7.53
N HIS A 396 10.12 10.43 -8.36
CA HIS A 396 10.18 9.06 -7.86
C HIS A 396 11.49 8.77 -7.13
N PHE A 397 12.64 9.21 -7.65
CA PHE A 397 13.91 9.07 -6.95
C PHE A 397 13.88 9.73 -5.56
N LEU A 398 13.45 10.99 -5.45
CA LEU A 398 13.35 11.74 -4.20
C LEU A 398 12.44 11.04 -3.18
N ASP A 399 11.30 10.51 -3.63
CA ASP A 399 10.35 9.79 -2.79
C ASP A 399 11.01 8.64 -1.99
N TYR A 400 11.98 7.97 -2.62
CA TYR A 400 12.74 6.85 -2.05
C TYR A 400 14.03 7.23 -1.33
N GLN A 401 14.54 8.46 -1.47
CA GLN A 401 15.81 8.84 -0.83
C GLN A 401 15.65 9.32 0.61
N TYR A 402 14.50 9.88 0.95
CA TYR A 402 14.21 10.37 2.31
C TYR A 402 13.49 9.30 3.14
N LEU A 403 14.04 8.09 3.17
CA LEU A 403 13.59 7.07 4.12
C LEU A 403 13.96 7.55 5.53
N SER A 404 12.96 8.04 6.26
CA SER A 404 13.10 8.33 7.69
C SER A 404 13.36 7.04 8.47
N THR A 405 13.64 7.19 9.77
CA THR A 405 13.79 6.10 10.75
C THR A 405 12.63 5.08 10.77
N SER A 406 11.49 5.36 10.10
CA SER A 406 10.35 4.46 9.93
C SER A 406 10.37 3.61 8.65
N ASN A 407 11.42 3.64 7.81
CA ASN A 407 11.52 2.89 6.54
C ASN A 407 10.36 3.12 5.56
N THR A 408 9.82 4.35 5.52
CA THR A 408 8.70 4.73 4.66
C THR A 408 9.10 5.81 3.66
N THR A 409 8.60 5.73 2.42
CA THR A 409 8.78 6.77 1.40
C THR A 409 8.05 8.07 1.79
N LEU A 410 8.42 9.18 1.16
CA LEU A 410 7.79 10.49 1.42
C LEU A 410 6.29 10.47 1.10
N SER A 411 5.89 9.80 0.02
CA SER A 411 4.51 9.63 -0.42
C SER A 411 3.65 8.84 0.57
N MET A 412 4.29 8.11 1.49
CA MET A 412 3.65 7.31 2.53
C MET A 412 3.76 7.95 3.93
N SER A 413 4.32 9.16 4.02
CA SER A 413 4.44 9.92 5.27
C SER A 413 3.08 10.46 5.73
N SER A 414 2.97 10.71 7.04
CA SER A 414 1.80 11.38 7.64
C SER A 414 1.57 12.77 7.02
N ASP A 415 2.66 13.48 6.70
CA ASP A 415 2.60 14.84 6.16
C ASP A 415 2.06 14.87 4.73
N PHE A 416 2.27 13.81 3.93
CA PHE A 416 1.75 13.70 2.57
C PHE A 416 0.33 13.10 2.51
N SER A 417 -0.10 12.39 3.55
CA SER A 417 -1.40 11.72 3.61
C SER A 417 -2.61 12.61 3.24
N PRO A 418 -2.71 13.88 3.68
CA PRO A 418 -3.81 14.75 3.29
C PRO A 418 -3.95 14.96 1.78
N ILE A 419 -2.81 15.08 1.06
CA ILE A 419 -2.79 15.23 -0.41
C ILE A 419 -3.33 13.96 -1.06
N LEU A 420 -2.80 12.80 -0.64
CA LEU A 420 -3.21 11.50 -1.19
C LEU A 420 -4.70 11.21 -0.96
N GLN A 421 -5.23 11.53 0.22
CA GLN A 421 -6.65 11.36 0.55
C GLN A 421 -7.54 12.27 -0.30
N ALA A 422 -7.18 13.54 -0.47
CA ALA A 422 -7.93 14.49 -1.28
C ALA A 422 -7.97 14.06 -2.76
N VAL A 423 -6.82 13.67 -3.31
CA VAL A 423 -6.71 13.16 -4.70
C VAL A 423 -7.52 11.89 -4.88
N SER A 424 -7.36 10.90 -4.00
CA SER A 424 -8.10 9.63 -4.08
C SER A 424 -9.61 9.85 -3.98
N SER A 425 -10.05 10.71 -3.07
CA SER A 425 -11.46 11.07 -2.90
C SER A 425 -12.02 11.74 -4.16
N TYR A 426 -11.26 12.62 -4.80
CA TYR A 426 -11.65 13.28 -6.04
C TYR A 426 -11.79 12.26 -7.18
N VAL A 427 -10.81 11.37 -7.36
CA VAL A 427 -10.83 10.33 -8.41
C VAL A 427 -12.07 9.44 -8.28
N VAL A 428 -12.39 9.02 -7.05
CA VAL A 428 -13.57 8.18 -6.76
C VAL A 428 -14.87 8.94 -7.03
N LYS A 429 -15.01 10.18 -6.53
CA LYS A 429 -16.23 10.99 -6.69
C LYS A 429 -16.50 11.38 -8.14
N SER A 430 -15.46 11.70 -8.90
CA SER A 430 -15.58 12.16 -10.29
C SER A 430 -15.73 11.03 -11.31
N ASN A 431 -15.85 9.77 -10.87
CA ASN A 431 -15.97 8.58 -11.73
C ASN A 431 -14.89 8.51 -12.83
N ILE A 432 -13.67 8.84 -12.39
CA ILE A 432 -12.36 8.71 -13.03
C ILE A 432 -12.13 7.43 -13.86
N LYS A 433 -12.42 7.34 -15.17
CA LYS A 433 -12.16 6.10 -15.95
C LYS A 433 -10.67 5.68 -15.99
N ASN A 434 -10.43 4.40 -16.30
CA ASN A 434 -9.22 3.57 -16.19
C ASN A 434 -7.82 4.19 -16.42
N GLU A 435 -7.67 5.29 -17.16
CA GLU A 435 -6.36 5.92 -17.42
C GLU A 435 -5.76 6.59 -16.17
N GLN A 436 -6.60 6.93 -15.18
CA GLN A 436 -6.19 7.66 -13.97
C GLN A 436 -6.00 6.77 -12.73
N ARG A 437 -6.03 5.43 -12.87
CA ARG A 437 -5.70 4.51 -11.76
C ARG A 437 -4.31 4.76 -11.17
N LYS A 438 -3.40 5.40 -11.92
CA LYS A 438 -2.09 5.84 -11.42
C LYS A 438 -2.20 6.88 -10.31
N LEU A 439 -3.25 7.68 -10.26
CA LEU A 439 -3.50 8.66 -9.19
C LEU A 439 -3.95 8.02 -7.86
N LEU A 440 -4.13 6.70 -7.82
CA LEU A 440 -4.30 5.94 -6.59
C LEU A 440 -2.95 5.42 -6.04
N ILE A 441 -1.87 5.58 -6.81
CA ILE A 441 -0.54 5.09 -6.45
C ILE A 441 0.23 6.26 -5.81
N PRO A 442 0.60 6.18 -4.52
CA PRO A 442 1.23 7.28 -3.79
C PRO A 442 2.45 7.89 -4.48
N THR A 443 3.38 7.08 -4.96
CA THR A 443 4.62 7.53 -5.62
C THR A 443 4.34 8.34 -6.89
N GLU A 444 3.28 7.98 -7.62
CA GLU A 444 2.83 8.64 -8.85
C GLU A 444 2.08 9.95 -8.55
N VAL A 445 1.39 10.05 -7.41
CA VAL A 445 0.81 11.32 -6.91
C VAL A 445 1.91 12.25 -6.44
N PHE A 446 2.91 11.74 -5.71
CA PHE A 446 4.06 12.50 -5.24
C PHE A 446 4.86 13.11 -6.40
N ALA A 447 5.27 12.29 -7.37
CA ALA A 447 6.03 12.75 -8.54
C ALA A 447 5.28 13.85 -9.32
N ARG A 448 3.98 13.67 -9.58
CA ARG A 448 3.17 14.69 -10.26
C ARG A 448 2.93 15.95 -9.43
N SER A 449 2.84 15.81 -8.11
CA SER A 449 2.71 16.96 -7.22
C SER A 449 3.98 17.80 -7.21
N LEU A 450 5.16 17.16 -7.26
CA LEU A 450 6.44 17.85 -7.42
C LEU A 450 6.50 18.59 -8.76
N GLU A 451 6.12 17.93 -9.85
CA GLU A 451 6.04 18.57 -11.18
C GLU A 451 5.16 19.82 -11.14
N LEU A 452 3.95 19.74 -10.55
CA LEU A 452 3.04 20.87 -10.41
C LEU A 452 3.61 22.00 -9.54
N TYR A 453 4.26 21.65 -8.42
CA TYR A 453 4.88 22.61 -7.52
C TYR A 453 5.96 23.43 -8.25
N LEU A 454 6.89 22.76 -8.92
CA LEU A 454 7.96 23.39 -9.70
C LEU A 454 7.39 24.20 -10.86
N PHE A 455 6.43 23.64 -11.58
CA PHE A 455 5.84 24.25 -12.75
C PHE A 455 5.10 25.58 -12.42
N ASN A 456 4.39 25.65 -11.30
CA ASN A 456 3.73 26.88 -10.86
C ASN A 456 4.74 27.97 -10.46
N ALA A 457 5.94 27.58 -10.05
CA ALA A 457 6.95 28.51 -9.54
C ALA A 457 7.93 29.02 -10.62
N VAL A 458 8.04 28.33 -11.76
CA VAL A 458 9.04 28.65 -12.79
C VAL A 458 8.40 29.36 -14.01
N SER A 459 8.91 30.56 -14.32
CA SER A 459 8.48 31.39 -15.46
C SER A 459 9.39 31.27 -16.69
N GLU A 460 10.36 30.35 -16.68
CA GLU A 460 11.33 30.19 -17.76
C GLU A 460 10.65 29.70 -19.06
N PRO A 461 10.75 30.42 -20.19
CA PRO A 461 10.07 30.08 -21.45
C PRO A 461 10.31 28.64 -21.97
N SER A 462 11.49 28.07 -21.75
CA SER A 462 11.80 26.70 -22.18
C SER A 462 10.98 25.66 -21.39
N LEU A 463 10.69 25.96 -20.12
CA LEU A 463 9.87 25.15 -19.20
C LEU A 463 8.37 25.45 -19.36
N THR A 464 8.04 26.68 -19.76
CA THR A 464 6.68 27.11 -20.15
C THR A 464 6.11 26.27 -21.30
N THR A 465 6.95 25.74 -22.20
CA THR A 465 6.51 24.86 -23.29
C THR A 465 5.92 23.53 -22.76
N MET A 466 6.30 23.11 -21.55
CA MET A 466 5.75 21.91 -20.90
C MET A 466 4.35 22.12 -20.29
N ARG A 467 3.87 23.38 -20.16
CA ARG A 467 2.54 23.75 -19.63
C ARG A 467 1.40 22.93 -20.21
N LYS A 468 1.44 22.73 -21.53
CA LYS A 468 0.39 22.03 -22.27
C LYS A 468 0.25 20.55 -21.87
N TYR A 469 1.31 19.93 -21.35
CA TYR A 469 1.26 18.57 -20.81
C TYR A 469 0.69 18.57 -19.39
N TYR A 470 0.90 19.63 -18.63
CA TYR A 470 0.34 19.78 -17.28
C TYR A 470 -1.13 20.25 -17.27
N GLU A 471 -1.76 20.34 -18.44
CA GLU A 471 -3.21 20.42 -18.63
C GLU A 471 -3.86 19.03 -18.77
N HIS A 472 -3.07 17.95 -18.79
CA HIS A 472 -3.60 16.59 -18.79
C HIS A 472 -4.45 16.33 -17.54
N THR A 473 -5.41 15.42 -17.68
CA THR A 473 -6.43 15.16 -16.66
C THR A 473 -5.81 14.80 -15.32
N GLU A 474 -4.70 14.06 -15.31
CA GLU A 474 -3.99 13.68 -14.09
C GLU A 474 -3.53 14.88 -13.23
N TYR A 475 -3.04 15.93 -13.87
CA TYR A 475 -2.57 17.14 -13.20
C TYR A 475 -3.74 18.03 -12.78
N ASN A 476 -4.79 18.10 -13.61
CA ASN A 476 -6.01 18.82 -13.27
C ASN A 476 -6.70 18.24 -12.04
N VAL A 477 -6.67 16.91 -11.86
CA VAL A 477 -7.20 16.25 -10.66
C VAL A 477 -6.46 16.72 -9.42
N ILE A 478 -5.11 16.68 -9.43
CA ILE A 478 -4.31 17.12 -8.28
C ILE A 478 -4.53 18.61 -8.01
N ARG A 479 -4.53 19.44 -9.06
CA ARG A 479 -4.75 20.89 -8.93
C ARG A 479 -6.09 21.20 -8.25
N LYS A 480 -7.18 20.57 -8.69
CA LYS A 480 -8.52 20.78 -8.12
C LYS A 480 -8.68 20.18 -6.73
N ALA A 481 -7.99 19.08 -6.43
CA ALA A 481 -8.18 18.35 -5.19
C ALA A 481 -7.31 18.87 -4.04
N ALA A 482 -6.05 19.25 -4.31
CA ALA A 482 -5.04 19.34 -3.26
C ALA A 482 -3.92 20.38 -3.50
N MET A 483 -4.04 21.30 -4.47
CA MET A 483 -2.91 22.19 -4.83
C MET A 483 -2.37 22.99 -3.65
N SER A 484 -3.23 23.55 -2.80
CA SER A 484 -2.78 24.32 -1.63
C SER A 484 -1.97 23.45 -0.67
N GLN A 485 -2.40 22.21 -0.43
CA GLN A 485 -1.68 21.26 0.42
C GLN A 485 -0.34 20.84 -0.23
N VAL A 486 -0.30 20.69 -1.56
CA VAL A 486 0.93 20.42 -2.31
C VAL A 486 1.97 21.53 -2.09
N VAL A 487 1.56 22.80 -2.19
CA VAL A 487 2.46 23.95 -1.96
C VAL A 487 2.98 23.95 -0.53
N ILE A 488 2.09 23.83 0.47
CA ILE A 488 2.45 23.79 1.89
C ILE A 488 3.44 22.65 2.16
N TYR A 489 3.19 21.47 1.59
CA TYR A 489 4.02 20.30 1.77
C TYR A 489 5.44 20.50 1.23
N PHE A 490 5.59 20.93 -0.02
CA PHE A 490 6.92 21.09 -0.62
C PHE A 490 7.68 22.30 -0.08
N ASP A 491 7.00 23.37 0.31
CA ASP A 491 7.62 24.50 1.02
C ASP A 491 8.25 24.06 2.34
N LYS A 492 7.55 23.20 3.09
CA LYS A 492 8.04 22.62 4.35
C LYS A 492 9.17 21.62 4.10
N LEU A 493 9.02 20.76 3.08
CA LEU A 493 9.95 19.68 2.80
C LEU A 493 11.27 20.19 2.21
N PHE A 494 11.23 21.20 1.33
CA PHE A 494 12.39 21.74 0.62
C PHE A 494 12.49 23.27 0.78
N PRO A 495 12.85 23.77 1.97
CA PRO A 495 12.90 25.21 2.23
C PRO A 495 13.93 25.95 1.37
N ASP A 496 15.03 25.29 0.98
CA ASP A 496 16.03 25.90 0.10
C ASP A 496 15.59 25.96 -1.35
N LEU A 497 14.85 24.94 -1.84
CA LEU A 497 14.18 24.99 -3.14
C LEU A 497 13.20 26.16 -3.20
N LYS A 498 12.38 26.34 -2.14
CA LYS A 498 11.48 27.49 -2.03
C LYS A 498 12.23 28.83 -2.20
N LYS A 499 13.32 29.03 -1.45
CA LYS A 499 14.14 30.26 -1.56
C LYS A 499 14.72 30.44 -2.96
N GLN A 500 15.13 29.36 -3.63
CA GLN A 500 15.64 29.43 -5.00
C GLN A 500 14.53 29.85 -5.97
N LEU A 501 13.35 29.24 -5.87
CA LEU A 501 12.19 29.56 -6.70
C LEU A 501 11.71 31.01 -6.49
N GLU A 502 11.75 31.52 -5.26
CA GLU A 502 11.43 32.92 -4.96
C GLU A 502 12.38 33.92 -5.62
N LYS A 503 13.65 33.55 -5.83
CA LYS A 503 14.64 34.36 -6.55
C LYS A 503 14.45 34.34 -8.06
N VAL A 504 13.77 33.33 -8.60
CA VAL A 504 13.51 33.12 -10.03
C VAL A 504 12.16 33.74 -10.48
N LYS A 505 11.38 34.31 -9.55
CA LYS A 505 10.00 34.86 -9.71
C LYS A 505 9.66 35.46 -11.09
N VAL A 506 8.45 35.12 -11.60
CA VAL A 506 7.26 36.01 -11.47
C VAL A 506 5.97 35.17 -11.37
N GLY A 507 5.28 35.28 -10.23
CA GLY A 507 3.93 34.78 -9.97
C GLY A 507 3.81 34.34 -8.51
N GLU A 508 2.91 34.94 -7.73
CA GLU A 508 2.49 34.32 -6.47
C GLU A 508 1.98 32.91 -6.80
N ILE A 509 2.45 31.92 -6.04
CA ILE A 509 1.90 30.56 -6.11
C ILE A 509 0.48 30.64 -5.53
N SER A 510 -0.48 31.11 -6.32
CA SER A 510 -1.87 31.18 -5.91
C SER A 510 -2.50 29.80 -6.02
N ALA A 511 -3.26 29.44 -4.99
CA ALA A 511 -4.03 28.22 -4.86
C ALA A 511 -4.93 27.93 -6.08
#